data_AF-A0A7W1FX96-F1
#
_entry.id   AF-A0A7W1FX96-F1
#
_cell.length_a   1.000
_cell.length_b   1.000
_cell.length_c   1.000
_cell.angle_alpha   90.00
_cell.angle_beta   90.00
_cell.angle_gamma   90.00
#
_symmetry.space_group_name_H-M   'P 1'
#
loop_
_entity.id
_entity.type
_entity.pdbx_description
1 polymer ?
#
loop_
_entity_poly.entity_id
_entity_poly.type
_entity_poly.pdbx_seq_one_letter_code
_entity_poly.pdbx_strand_id
1 'polypeptide(L)' 'MKQEEIIEKINGFLADEFEVDREKIKPDANLRETLDLDSLDYVDLVVIIESNFGFKVVA' A
#
# COMPACT_ATOMS: atom_id res chain seq x y z
N MET A 1 0.02 11.42 14.75
CA MET A 1 -0.39 11.25 13.35
C MET A 1 -1.87 10.98 13.33
N LYS A 2 -2.63 11.71 12.51
CA LYS A 2 -4.05 11.41 12.30
C LYS A 2 -4.19 10.26 11.31
N GLN A 3 -5.28 9.50 11.41
CA GLN A 3 -5.53 8.35 10.53
C GLN A 3 -5.55 8.77 9.04
N GLU A 4 -6.06 9.97 8.74
CA GLU A 4 -6.04 10.56 7.40
C GLU A 4 -4.62 10.77 6.85
N GLU A 5 -3.69 11.26 7.66
CA GLU A 5 -2.28 11.45 7.23
C GLU A 5 -1.59 10.13 6.91
N ILE A 6 -1.96 9.06 7.63
CA ILE A 6 -1.44 7.71 7.38
C ILE A 6 -1.97 7.21 6.03
N ILE A 7 -3.27 7.36 5.78
CA ILE A 7 -3.91 6.94 4.53
C ILE A 7 -3.34 7.72 3.34
N GLU A 8 -3.17 9.04 3.45
CA GLU A 8 -2.58 9.84 2.37
C GLU A 8 -1.15 9.42 2.06
N LYS A 9 -0.33 9.16 3.09
CA LYS A 9 1.03 8.65 2.88
C LYS A 9 1.03 7.28 2.21
N ILE A 10 0.19 6.36 2.68
CA ILE A 10 0.09 5.00 2.14
C ILE A 10 -0.36 5.07 0.67
N ASN A 11 -1.49 5.74 0.40
CA ASN A 11 -2.02 5.86 -0.96
C ASN A 11 -1.04 6.56 -1.90
N GLY A 12 -0.30 7.54 -1.40
CA GLY A 12 0.74 8.22 -2.16
C GLY A 12 1.86 7.27 -2.57
N PHE A 13 2.46 6.60 -1.59
CA PHE A 13 3.54 5.64 -1.83
C PHE A 13 3.08 4.49 -2.75
N LEU A 14 1.89 3.93 -2.52
CA LEU A 14 1.37 2.82 -3.33
C LEU A 14 1.12 3.24 -4.78
N ALA A 15 0.53 4.41 -5.01
CA ALA A 15 0.31 4.90 -6.37
C ALA A 15 1.62 5.17 -7.11
N ASP A 16 2.62 5.70 -6.40
CA ASP A 16 3.90 6.06 -6.99
C ASP A 16 4.76 4.81 -7.28
N GLU A 17 4.79 3.82 -6.38
CA GLU A 17 5.59 2.58 -6.54
C GLU A 17 4.97 1.57 -7.51
N PHE A 18 3.64 1.45 -7.53
CA PHE A 18 2.94 0.50 -8.39
C PHE A 18 2.39 1.15 -9.68
N GLU A 19 2.75 2.42 -9.93
CA GLU A 19 2.31 3.22 -11.08
C GLU A 19 0.79 3.16 -11.31
N VAL A 20 0.00 3.16 -10.22
CA VAL A 20 -1.46 3.12 -10.29
C VAL A 20 -2.08 4.48 -10.02
N ASP A 21 -3.27 4.67 -10.55
CA ASP A 21 -4.05 5.85 -10.23
C ASP A 21 -4.54 5.83 -8.77
N ARG A 22 -4.28 6.91 -8.03
CA ARG A 22 -4.78 7.10 -6.65
C ARG A 22 -6.30 7.00 -6.58
N GLU A 23 -7.02 7.33 -7.65
CA GLU A 23 -8.48 7.21 -7.71
C GLU A 23 -8.96 5.74 -7.65
N LYS A 24 -8.10 4.79 -8.02
CA LYS A 24 -8.40 3.35 -7.92
C LYS A 24 -8.17 2.81 -6.51
N ILE A 25 -7.26 3.43 -5.74
CA ILE A 25 -6.97 3.03 -4.36
C ILE A 25 -8.08 3.53 -3.44
N LYS A 26 -9.09 2.69 -3.24
CA LYS A 26 -10.22 2.95 -2.33
C LYS A 26 -10.09 2.13 -1.05
N PRO A 27 -10.60 2.62 0.09
CA PRO A 27 -10.62 1.85 1.34
C PRO A 27 -11.31 0.49 1.21
N ASP A 28 -12.31 0.43 0.33
CA ASP A 28 -13.13 -0.76 0.08
C ASP A 28 -12.62 -1.61 -1.10
N ALA A 29 -11.60 -1.14 -1.82
CA ALA A 29 -11.06 -1.84 -2.97
C ALA A 29 -10.14 -2.98 -2.53
N ASN A 30 -10.13 -4.06 -3.32
CA ASN A 30 -9.15 -5.11 -3.15
C ASN A 30 -7.77 -4.56 -3.54
N LEU A 31 -6.89 -4.36 -2.57
CA LEU A 31 -5.56 -3.79 -2.77
C LEU A 31 -4.74 -4.61 -3.79
N ARG A 32 -4.85 -5.94 -3.74
CA ARG A 32 -4.11 -6.85 -4.63
C ARG A 32 -4.53 -6.69 -6.08
N GLU A 33 -5.84 -6.62 -6.34
CA GLU A 33 -6.36 -6.43 -7.70
C GLU A 33 -6.14 -5.00 -8.20
N THR A 34 -6.20 -4.02 -7.30
CA THR A 34 -6.05 -2.60 -7.62
C THR A 34 -4.61 -2.25 -8.00
N LEU A 35 -3.66 -2.82 -7.27
CA LEU A 35 -2.23 -2.63 -7.47
C LEU A 35 -1.61 -3.67 -8.42
N ASP A 36 -2.41 -4.59 -8.95
CA ASP A 36 -1.98 -5.72 -9.77
C ASP A 36 -0.77 -6.46 -9.18
N LEU A 37 -0.79 -6.69 -7.86
CA LEU A 37 0.37 -7.23 -7.14
C LEU A 37 0.65 -8.66 -7.59
N ASP A 38 1.85 -8.86 -8.13
CA ASP A 38 2.40 -10.18 -8.32
C ASP A 38 2.95 -10.76 -6.98
N SER A 39 3.46 -11.99 -7.02
CA SER A 39 3.99 -12.66 -5.83
C SER A 39 5.27 -12.03 -5.28
N LEU A 40 6.04 -11.29 -6.08
CA LEU A 40 7.24 -10.55 -5.66
C LEU A 40 6.84 -9.18 -5.11
N ASP A 41 5.94 -8.48 -5.80
CA ASP A 41 5.38 -7.18 -5.40
C ASP A 41 4.75 -7.24 -4.01
N TYR A 42 4.10 -8.36 -3.67
CA TYR A 42 3.53 -8.57 -2.35
C TYR A 42 4.60 -8.63 -1.25
N VAL A 43 5.76 -9.22 -1.55
CA VAL A 43 6.89 -9.27 -0.61
C VAL A 43 7.48 -7.88 -0.43
N ASP A 44 7.68 -7.13 -1.52
CA ASP A 44 8.20 -5.77 -1.48
C ASP A 44 7.25 -4.83 -0.72
N LEU A 45 5.94 -4.93 -0.96
CA LEU A 45 4.91 -4.19 -0.23
C LEU A 45 5.01 -4.43 1.29
N VAL A 46 5.13 -5.70 1.72
CA VAL A 46 5.25 -6.05 3.14
C VAL A 46 6.53 -5.45 3.74
N VAL A 47 7.67 -5.54 3.03
CA VAL A 47 8.95 -4.99 3.49
C VAL A 47 8.89 -3.47 3.63
N ILE A 48 8.25 -2.77 2.68
CA ILE A 48 8.15 -1.30 2.72
C ILE A 48 7.22 -0.85 3.84
N ILE A 49 6.11 -1.54 4.08
CA ILE A 49 5.21 -1.27 5.21
C ILE A 49 5.94 -1.51 6.53
N GLU A 50 6.66 -2.63 6.67
CA GLU A 50 7.44 -2.93 7.88
C GLU A 50 8.50 -1.85 8.14
N SER A 51 9.17 -1.37 7.09
CA SER A 51 10.20 -0.33 7.18
C SER A 51 9.64 1.06 7.55
N ASN A 52 8.48 1.43 6.99
CA ASN A 52 7.88 2.74 7.22
C ASN A 52 7.06 2.84 8.51
N PHE A 53 6.47 1.74 8.98
CA PHE A 53 5.54 1.75 10.10
C PHE A 53 6.00 0.97 11.34
N GLY A 54 7.06 0.15 11.22
CA GLY A 54 7.66 -0.54 12.37
C GLY A 54 6.79 -1.64 12.99
N PHE A 55 5.77 -2.13 12.27
CA PHE A 55 4.96 -3.27 12.67
C PHE A 55 5.00 -4.37 11.62
N LYS A 56 4.96 -5.63 12.05
CA LYS A 56 4.90 -6.79 11.15
C LYS A 56 3.49 -6.96 10.60
N VAL A 57 3.39 -7.09 9.29
CA VAL A 57 2.15 -7.52 8.63
C VAL A 57 2.09 -9.04 8.75
N VAL A 58 1.26 -9.54 9.67
CA VAL A 58 1.01 -10.97 9.82
C VAL A 58 -0.25 -11.29 9.00
N ALA A 59 -0.08 -12.14 7.98
CA ALA A 59 -1.18 -12.67 7.18
C ALA A 59 -2.09 -13.60 8.00
#